data_AF-A0A533Z4I7-F1
#
_entry.id   AF-A0A533Z4I7-F1
#
_cell.length_a   1.000
_cell.length_b   1.000
_cell.length_c   1.000
_cell.angle_alpha   90.00
_cell.angle_beta   90.00
_cell.angle_gamma   90.00
#
_symmetry.space_group_name_H-M   'P 1'
#
loop_
_entity.id
_entity.type
_entity.pdbx_description
1 polymer ?
#
loop_
_entity_poly.entity_id
_entity_poly.type
_entity_poly.pdbx_seq_one_letter_code
_entity_poly.pdbx_strand_id
1 'polypeptide(L)'
;ATTVRVPVYVGHSESVNIETEKKLTANEARAILCEAPGVLLYDDPVHKIYPMPIDVAGKDEVFVGRIREDESVPNGLNLWIVADNLRKGAALNAIQIAEELIAAAR
;
A
#
# COMPACT_ATOMS: atom_id res chain seq x y z
N ALA A 1 16.69 0.28 0.92
CA ALA A 1 15.65 -0.22 1.85
C ALA A 1 16.31 -0.94 3.02
N THR A 2 15.66 -0.96 4.18
CA THR A 2 16.06 -1.76 5.35
C THR A 2 14.95 -2.76 5.62
N THR A 3 15.26 -4.06 5.67
CA THR A 3 14.26 -5.13 5.82
C THR A 3 14.43 -5.81 7.16
N VAL A 4 13.36 -5.88 7.95
CA VAL A 4 13.37 -6.43 9.30
C VAL A 4 12.27 -7.48 9.44
N ARG A 5 12.59 -8.62 10.05
CA ARG A 5 11.60 -9.64 10.41
C ARG A 5 11.06 -9.35 11.81
N VAL A 6 9.74 -9.36 11.94
CA VAL A 6 9.00 -9.25 13.21
C VAL A 6 8.10 -10.49 13.37
N PRO A 7 7.60 -10.82 14.58
CA PRO A 7 6.78 -12.01 14.81
C PRO A 7 5.33 -11.81 14.33
N VAL A 8 5.17 -11.57 13.02
CA VAL A 8 3.89 -11.47 12.31
C VAL A 8 3.83 -12.61 11.29
N TYR A 9 2.76 -13.41 11.34
CA TYR A 9 2.64 -14.61 10.53
C TYR A 9 2.38 -14.30 9.05
N VAL A 10 1.36 -13.48 8.78
CA VAL A 10 0.96 -12.99 7.44
C VAL A 10 0.65 -11.51 7.54
N GLY A 11 0.97 -10.76 6.49
CA GLY A 11 0.80 -9.31 6.43
C GLY A 11 2.16 -8.63 6.54
N HIS A 12 2.78 -8.33 5.40
CA HIS A 12 3.98 -7.48 5.40
C HIS A 12 3.55 -6.02 5.51
N SER A 13 4.31 -5.25 6.28
CA SER A 13 4.06 -3.84 6.52
C SER A 13 5.30 -3.01 6.23
N GLU A 14 5.09 -1.88 5.57
CA GLU A 14 6.18 -1.02 5.09
C GLU A 14 5.93 0.43 5.52
N SER A 15 6.91 0.99 6.23
CA SER A 15 7.01 2.43 6.42
C SER A 15 7.75 2.99 5.22
N VAL A 16 7.04 3.75 4.39
CA VAL A 16 7.56 4.24 3.11
C VAL A 16 7.67 5.75 3.15
N ASN A 17 8.85 6.25 2.82
CA ASN A 17 9.11 7.67 2.57
C ASN A 17 9.39 7.84 1.07
N ILE A 18 8.70 8.77 0.43
CA ILE A 18 8.89 9.07 -1.00
C ILE A 18 9.13 10.56 -1.18
N GLU A 19 9.87 10.90 -2.23
CA GLU A 19 10.00 12.26 -2.74
C GLU A 19 9.45 12.29 -4.18
N THR A 20 8.65 13.31 -4.49
CA THR A 20 8.00 13.46 -5.79
C THR A 20 8.63 14.60 -6.58
N GLU A 21 8.62 14.52 -7.93
CA GLU A 21 9.18 15.58 -8.79
C GLU A 21 8.50 16.93 -8.59
N LYS A 22 7.19 16.92 -8.33
CA LYS A 22 6.37 18.10 -8.02
C LYS A 22 5.67 17.86 -6.70
N LYS A 23 5.47 18.93 -5.92
CA LYS A 23 4.76 18.88 -4.65
C LYS A 23 3.40 18.19 -4.84
N LEU A 24 3.19 17.14 -4.05
CA LEU A 24 1.92 16.45 -3.90
C LEU A 24 1.50 16.56 -2.43
N THR A 25 0.33 17.12 -2.17
CA THR A 25 -0.22 17.19 -0.81
C THR A 25 -0.69 15.81 -0.37
N ALA A 26 -0.79 15.60 0.95
CA ALA A 26 -1.32 14.34 1.49
C ALA A 26 -2.75 14.06 1.01
N ASN A 27 -3.58 15.10 0.81
CA ASN A 27 -4.96 14.95 0.33
C ASN A 27 -5.03 14.56 -1.16
N GLU A 28 -4.18 15.14 -2.00
CA GLU A 28 -4.08 14.72 -3.41
C GLU A 28 -3.58 13.28 -3.51
N ALA A 29 -2.60 12.89 -2.68
CA ALA A 29 -2.13 11.51 -2.63
C ALA A 29 -3.24 10.53 -2.23
N ARG A 30 -4.07 10.88 -1.23
CA ARG A 30 -5.27 10.08 -0.87
C ARG A 30 -6.24 9.93 -2.04
N ALA A 31 -6.53 11.03 -2.74
CA ALA A 31 -7.46 11.03 -3.87
C ALA A 31 -6.94 10.18 -5.04
N ILE A 32 -5.63 10.18 -5.30
CA ILE A 32 -5.03 9.30 -6.32
C ILE A 32 -5.09 7.85 -5.88
N LEU A 33 -4.73 7.56 -4.63
CA LEU A 33 -4.66 6.19 -4.11
C LEU A 33 -6.04 5.55 -3.92
N CYS A 34 -7.11 6.31 -3.65
CA CYS A 34 -8.45 5.74 -3.54
C CYS A 34 -9.03 5.28 -4.89
N GLU A 35 -8.55 5.85 -6.00
CA GLU A 35 -8.94 5.45 -7.36
C GLU A 35 -8.03 4.36 -7.95
N ALA A 36 -6.90 4.06 -7.29
CA ALA A 36 -5.94 3.08 -7.78
C ALA A 36 -6.50 1.65 -7.65
N PRO A 37 -6.60 0.88 -8.75
CA PRO A 37 -7.13 -0.48 -8.70
C PRO A 37 -6.34 -1.38 -7.74
N GLY A 38 -7.07 -2.08 -6.85
CA GLY A 38 -6.48 -2.98 -5.86
C GLY A 38 -5.87 -2.28 -4.63
N VAL A 39 -5.98 -0.96 -4.52
CA VAL A 39 -5.61 -0.19 -3.32
C VAL A 39 -6.87 0.10 -2.51
N LEU A 40 -6.76 -0.06 -1.19
CA LEU A 40 -7.82 0.30 -0.25
C LEU A 40 -7.28 1.31 0.76
N LEU A 41 -7.88 2.51 0.78
CA LEU A 41 -7.45 3.57 1.68
C LEU A 41 -7.99 3.33 3.10
N TYR A 42 -7.09 3.05 4.03
CA TYR A 42 -7.34 2.96 5.47
C TYR A 42 -6.65 4.16 6.13
N ASP A 43 -7.21 5.36 6.02
CA ASP A 43 -6.52 6.57 6.51
C ASP A 43 -7.44 7.53 7.24
N ASP A 44 -7.87 7.12 8.43
CA ASP A 44 -8.56 7.99 9.38
C ASP A 44 -7.95 7.82 10.79
N PRO A 45 -6.80 8.49 11.04
CA PRO A 45 -6.11 8.40 12.32
C PRO A 45 -6.93 8.92 13.51
N VAL A 46 -7.88 9.85 13.28
CA VAL A 46 -8.76 10.40 14.34
C VAL A 46 -9.63 9.29 14.92
N HIS A 47 -10.13 8.40 14.06
CA HIS A 47 -10.92 7.23 14.47
C HIS A 47 -10.07 5.94 14.60
N LYS A 48 -8.73 6.06 14.62
CA LYS A 48 -7.77 4.94 14.74
C LYS A 48 -7.85 3.92 13.60
N ILE A 49 -8.21 4.36 12.41
CA ILE A 49 -8.27 3.54 11.20
C ILE A 49 -6.96 3.73 10.43
N TYR A 50 -6.14 2.68 10.41
CA TYR A 50 -4.91 2.60 9.63
C TYR A 50 -4.60 1.13 9.30
N PRO A 51 -3.80 0.85 8.25
CA PRO A 51 -3.53 -0.52 7.85
C PRO A 51 -2.85 -1.32 8.97
N MET A 52 -3.37 -2.52 9.25
CA MET A 52 -2.79 -3.43 10.22
C MET A 52 -2.60 -4.81 9.59
N PRO A 53 -1.50 -5.52 9.93
CA PRO A 53 -1.22 -6.83 9.34
C PRO A 53 -2.30 -7.88 9.64
N ILE A 54 -2.99 -7.77 10.78
CA ILE A 54 -4.10 -8.66 11.13
C ILE A 54 -5.33 -8.48 10.24
N ASP A 55 -5.53 -7.28 9.67
CA ASP A 55 -6.70 -6.96 8.87
C ASP A 55 -6.55 -7.35 7.39
N VAL A 56 -5.31 -7.51 6.91
CA VAL A 56 -5.02 -7.85 5.51
C VAL A 56 -4.92 -9.35 5.24
N ALA A 57 -4.74 -10.18 6.27
CA ALA A 57 -4.56 -11.61 6.08
C ALA A 57 -5.78 -12.22 5.37
N GLY A 58 -5.55 -12.90 4.25
CA GLY A 58 -6.59 -13.46 3.40
C GLY A 58 -7.32 -12.45 2.50
N LYS A 59 -6.84 -11.21 2.41
CA LYS A 59 -7.35 -10.16 1.51
C LYS A 59 -6.49 -10.02 0.26
N ASP A 60 -7.10 -9.55 -0.81
CA ASP A 60 -6.47 -9.41 -2.13
C ASP A 60 -5.93 -7.99 -2.35
N GLU A 61 -6.49 -7.01 -1.63
CA GLU A 61 -6.18 -5.59 -1.72
C GLU A 61 -4.91 -5.22 -0.95
N VAL A 62 -4.29 -4.12 -1.37
CA VAL A 62 -3.20 -3.44 -0.65
C VAL A 62 -3.76 -2.31 0.18
N PHE A 63 -3.56 -2.35 1.49
CA PHE A 63 -4.09 -1.35 2.40
C PHE A 63 -3.05 -0.24 2.56
N VAL A 64 -3.46 1.02 2.35
CA VAL A 64 -2.57 2.18 2.44
C VAL A 64 -3.16 3.20 3.40
N GLY A 65 -2.32 3.81 4.23
CA GLY A 65 -2.73 4.85 5.15
C GLY A 65 -1.56 5.57 5.80
N ARG A 66 -1.85 6.31 6.88
CA ARG A 66 -0.90 7.17 7.59
C ARG A 66 -0.20 8.19 6.66
N ILE A 67 -0.92 8.61 5.61
CA ILE A 67 -0.39 9.49 4.57
C ILE A 67 -0.22 10.88 5.15
N ARG A 68 0.99 11.42 5.07
CA ARG A 68 1.29 12.78 5.56
C ARG A 68 2.45 13.36 4.80
N GLU A 69 2.50 14.68 4.74
CA GLU A 69 3.66 15.41 4.24
C GLU A 69 4.87 15.17 5.14
N ASP A 70 6.04 15.10 4.52
CA ASP A 70 7.31 15.11 5.24
C ASP A 70 7.77 16.57 5.44
N GLU A 71 8.06 16.94 6.68
CA GLU A 71 8.50 18.29 7.02
C GLU A 71 10.00 18.50 6.74
N SER A 72 10.77 17.43 6.51
CA SER A 72 12.21 17.47 6.25
C SER A 72 12.58 17.56 4.76
N VAL A 73 11.64 17.24 3.86
CA VAL A 73 11.85 17.21 2.40
C VAL A 73 10.72 17.99 1.71
N PRO A 74 11.00 19.00 0.87
CA PRO A 74 9.96 19.88 0.30
C PRO A 74 8.80 19.13 -0.38
N ASN A 75 9.11 18.10 -1.16
CA ASN A 75 8.13 17.28 -1.90
C ASN A 75 8.00 15.86 -1.32
N GLY A 76 8.27 15.72 -0.02
CA GLY A 76 8.25 14.44 0.67
C GLY A 76 6.86 14.03 1.17
N LEU A 77 6.60 12.72 1.14
CA LEU A 77 5.43 12.07 1.74
C LEU A 77 5.86 10.83 2.53
N ASN A 78 5.15 10.58 3.63
CA ASN A 78 5.27 9.36 4.41
C ASN A 78 3.97 8.55 4.31
N LEU A 79 4.10 7.24 4.14
CA LEU A 79 3.00 6.29 4.01
C LEU A 79 3.24 5.04 4.87
N TRP A 80 2.16 4.36 5.20
CA TRP A 80 2.15 3.02 5.79
C TRP A 80 1.36 2.09 4.88
N ILE A 81 2.02 1.04 4.39
CA ILE A 81 1.46 0.11 3.40
C ILE A 81 1.47 -1.29 3.99
N VAL A 82 0.35 -2.01 3.87
CA VAL A 82 0.22 -3.36 4.40
C VAL A 82 -0.53 -4.25 3.41
N ALA A 83 -0.02 -5.46 3.17
CA ALA A 83 -0.67 -6.43 2.28
C ALA A 83 -0.37 -7.87 2.70
N ASP A 84 -1.27 -8.79 2.33
CA ASP A 84 -1.01 -10.23 2.45
C ASP A 84 0.14 -10.65 1.52
N ASN A 85 1.26 -11.01 2.13
CA ASN A 85 2.49 -11.38 1.44
C ASN A 85 2.43 -12.75 0.73
N LEU A 86 1.43 -13.58 1.00
CA LEU A 86 1.21 -14.85 0.31
C LEU A 86 0.23 -14.69 -0.86
N ARG A 87 -0.69 -13.71 -0.80
CA ARG A 87 -1.62 -13.36 -1.88
C ARG A 87 -1.05 -12.32 -2.82
N LYS A 88 -1.31 -11.03 -2.59
CA LYS A 88 -0.87 -9.95 -3.49
C LYS A 88 0.66 -9.88 -3.57
N GLY A 89 1.37 -10.31 -2.51
CA GLY A 89 2.83 -10.45 -2.54
C GLY A 89 3.37 -11.68 -3.30
N ALA A 90 2.53 -12.66 -3.66
CA ALA A 90 2.97 -13.88 -4.34
C ALA A 90 1.90 -14.50 -5.26
N ALA A 91 0.99 -15.32 -4.71
CA ALA A 91 0.15 -16.22 -5.50
C ALA A 91 -0.90 -15.47 -6.35
N LEU A 92 -1.60 -14.50 -5.78
CA LEU A 92 -2.62 -13.73 -6.50
C LEU A 92 -1.98 -12.94 -7.64
N ASN A 93 -0.84 -12.30 -7.39
CA ASN A 93 -0.18 -11.49 -8.40
C ASN A 93 0.31 -12.33 -9.58
N ALA A 94 0.78 -13.57 -9.32
CA ALA A 94 1.13 -14.51 -10.37
C ALA A 94 -0.08 -14.92 -11.24
N ILE A 95 -1.23 -15.16 -10.61
CA ILE A 95 -2.48 -15.50 -11.32
C ILE A 95 -2.96 -14.30 -12.15
N GLN A 96 -2.98 -13.10 -11.58
CA GLN A 96 -3.38 -11.87 -12.29
C GLN A 96 -2.52 -11.63 -13.53
N ILE A 97 -1.20 -11.83 -13.44
CA ILE A 97 -0.31 -11.74 -14.61
C ILE A 97 -0.71 -12.79 -15.68
N ALA A 98 -1.00 -14.02 -15.28
CA ALA A 98 -1.42 -15.06 -16.22
C ALA A 98 -2.77 -14.73 -16.89
N GLU A 99 -3.72 -14.17 -16.15
CA GLU A 99 -5.02 -13.72 -16.66
C GLU A 99 -4.85 -12.63 -17.73
N GLU A 100 -4.00 -11.63 -17.47
CA GLU A 100 -3.70 -10.56 -18.43
C GLU A 100 -3.05 -11.11 -19.72
N LEU A 101 -2.13 -12.06 -19.60
CA LEU A 101 -1.50 -12.69 -20.77
C LEU A 101 -2.51 -13.48 -21.62
N ILE A 102 -3.44 -14.20 -20.98
CA ILE A 102 -4.50 -14.93 -21.66
C ILE A 102 -5.47 -13.95 -22.34
N ALA A 103 -5.81 -12.85 -21.67
CA ALA A 103 -6.69 -11.82 -22.23
C ALA A 103 -6.06 -11.13 -23.45
N ALA A 104 -4.77 -10.81 -23.40
CA ALA A 104 -4.05 -10.17 -24.50
C ALA A 104 -3.78 -11.10 -25.71
N ALA A 105 -3.81 -12.41 -25.51
CA ALA A 105 -3.63 -13.40 -26.57
C ALA A 105 -4.93 -13.70 -27.37
N ARG A 106 -6.06 -13.13 -26.95
CA ARG A 106 -7.36 -13.23 -27.63
C ARG A 106 -7.60 -12.02 -28.53
#